data_AF-A0A974C364-F1
#
_entry.id   AF-A0A974C364-F1
#
_cell.length_a   1.000
_cell.length_b   1.000
_cell.length_c   1.000
_cell.angle_alpha   90.00
_cell.angle_beta   90.00
_cell.angle_gamma   90.00
#
_symmetry.space_group_name_H-M   'P 1'
#
loop_
_entity.id
_entity.type
_entity.pdbx_description
1 polymer ?
#
loop_
_entity_poly.entity_id
_entity_poly.type
_entity_poly.pdbx_seq_one_letter_code
_entity_poly.pdbx_strand_id
1 'polypeptide(L)'
;MDVLLKVVAWPLGTSIVSVAICYIYITYRCFKWTASEKELLAFHQIFNQFHPTINLTLNHSYSHINYLDTIIDIKNGTIQTSLYQKQLAVLHILCKSYGYHPQVIDEQIHRATQIPRDTLLDYKEKTENNRVPIVITYNPQLNIIRKIARDLQPMLHTDTRLKQIFLELPPLFYRQPPNLRKMIVRSALPKTTKAGTFPCNRCETCKYILCKDQFAIPNTQKVYTILGYYSCASSNVVYMITCTRCSAGGIYIGETGQKLRTRLNHHRHKINSKSCDTPVGRHFCSQNHSL
;
A
#
# COMPACT_ATOMS: atom_id res chain seq x y z
N MET A 1 -30.42 12.17 13.05
CA MET A 1 -29.87 13.03 14.12
C MET A 1 -28.55 13.58 13.62
N ASP A 2 -28.65 14.69 12.91
CA ASP A 2 -27.62 15.18 12.00
C ASP A 2 -26.62 16.07 12.74
N VAL A 3 -25.62 15.42 13.34
CA VAL A 3 -24.44 16.08 13.89
C VAL A 3 -23.45 16.31 12.76
N LEU A 4 -23.39 17.55 12.28
CA LEU A 4 -22.67 17.96 11.08
C LEU A 4 -21.16 18.09 11.38
N LEU A 5 -20.41 16.98 11.40
CA LEU A 5 -18.95 17.00 11.54
C LEU A 5 -18.27 17.50 10.24
N LYS A 6 -18.00 18.80 10.11
CA LYS A 6 -17.33 19.38 8.91
C LYS A 6 -15.81 19.15 8.86
N VAL A 7 -15.33 17.97 8.50
CA VAL A 7 -13.88 17.74 8.48
C VAL A 7 -13.22 18.29 7.21
N VAL A 8 -12.26 19.20 7.31
CA VAL A 8 -11.54 19.78 6.16
C VAL A 8 -10.03 19.67 6.37
N ALA A 9 -9.40 18.86 5.54
CA ALA A 9 -7.97 18.64 5.53
C ALA A 9 -7.29 19.35 4.36
N TRP A 10 -6.03 19.76 4.52
CA TRP A 10 -5.23 20.37 3.48
C TRP A 10 -3.75 19.98 3.65
N PRO A 11 -2.94 19.83 2.58
CA PRO A 11 -1.53 19.46 2.69
C PRO A 11 -0.61 20.68 2.89
N LEU A 12 0.54 20.48 3.55
CA LEU A 12 1.71 21.35 3.38
C LEU A 12 2.20 21.17 1.93
N GLY A 13 2.34 22.29 1.21
CA GLY A 13 2.31 22.35 -0.25
C GLY A 13 3.40 21.58 -0.99
N THR A 14 3.12 21.28 -2.26
CA THR A 14 3.90 21.70 -3.45
C THR A 14 3.26 21.11 -4.71
N SER A 15 3.28 21.91 -5.76
CA SER A 15 2.66 21.70 -7.08
C SER A 15 3.29 20.51 -7.83
N ILE A 16 2.49 19.78 -8.61
CA ILE A 16 2.99 18.77 -9.56
C ILE A 16 2.55 19.16 -10.97
N VAL A 17 3.54 19.29 -11.85
CA VAL A 17 3.41 19.49 -13.30
C VAL A 17 3.20 18.14 -13.98
N SER A 18 2.34 18.13 -15.00
CA SER A 18 1.96 17.02 -15.88
C SER A 18 3.09 16.54 -16.80
N VAL A 19 3.22 15.22 -17.02
CA VAL A 19 3.96 14.66 -18.18
C VAL A 19 3.32 13.33 -18.65
N ALA A 20 3.27 13.17 -19.97
CA ALA A 20 2.81 12.01 -20.75
C ALA A 20 3.94 11.02 -21.11
N ILE A 21 3.55 9.86 -21.63
CA ILE A 21 4.20 8.54 -21.55
C ILE A 21 5.28 8.31 -22.64
N CYS A 22 6.48 7.87 -22.22
CA CYS A 22 7.34 6.92 -22.94
C CYS A 22 8.38 6.31 -22.02
N TYR A 23 8.99 5.23 -22.49
CA TYR A 23 9.10 4.09 -21.64
C TYR A 23 10.60 3.64 -21.38
N ILE A 24 10.98 3.53 -20.07
CA ILE A 24 12.32 3.53 -19.46
C ILE A 24 12.56 2.36 -18.47
N TYR A 25 13.60 1.52 -18.54
CA TYR A 25 13.86 0.52 -17.47
C TYR A 25 14.10 1.12 -16.07
N ILE A 26 13.06 1.12 -15.22
CA ILE A 26 13.14 1.49 -13.81
C ILE A 26 12.80 0.22 -13.02
N THR A 27 13.82 -0.50 -12.56
CA THR A 27 13.73 -1.71 -11.71
C THR A 27 12.55 -2.65 -12.03
N TYR A 28 12.81 -3.66 -12.88
CA TYR A 28 11.88 -4.72 -13.31
C TYR A 28 10.77 -4.34 -14.28
N ARG A 29 10.84 -3.20 -14.95
CA ARG A 29 9.85 -2.80 -15.96
C ARG A 29 10.55 -2.55 -17.28
N CYS A 30 10.06 -3.15 -18.37
CA CYS A 30 10.52 -2.90 -19.73
C CYS A 30 9.65 -1.87 -20.40
N PHE A 31 10.27 -1.05 -21.23
CA PHE A 31 9.59 0.12 -21.68
C PHE A 31 10.22 0.74 -22.97
N LYS A 32 9.42 1.34 -23.88
CA LYS A 32 9.79 1.95 -25.19
C LYS A 32 9.99 3.47 -25.13
N TRP A 33 11.21 3.95 -25.34
CA TRP A 33 11.55 5.38 -25.44
C TRP A 33 11.27 5.94 -26.86
N THR A 34 10.71 7.15 -26.97
CA THR A 34 10.38 7.78 -28.28
C THR A 34 11.21 8.99 -28.63
N ALA A 35 12.05 9.46 -27.71
CA ALA A 35 12.96 10.57 -27.98
C ALA A 35 14.30 10.04 -28.53
N SER A 36 15.26 10.92 -28.77
CA SER A 36 16.59 10.53 -29.20
C SER A 36 17.35 9.76 -28.11
N GLU A 37 18.35 8.97 -28.52
CA GLU A 37 19.27 8.31 -27.58
C GLU A 37 20.06 9.33 -26.74
N LYS A 38 20.37 10.50 -27.28
CA LYS A 38 21.03 11.58 -26.52
C LYS A 38 20.17 12.01 -25.32
N GLU A 39 18.87 12.16 -25.51
CA GLU A 39 17.94 12.52 -24.43
C GLU A 39 17.78 11.39 -23.40
N LEU A 40 17.82 10.12 -23.84
CA LEU A 40 17.80 8.96 -22.95
C LEU A 40 19.03 8.93 -22.03
N LEU A 41 20.21 9.16 -22.60
CA LEU A 41 21.46 9.19 -21.85
C LEU A 41 21.53 10.42 -20.91
N ALA A 42 21.07 11.58 -21.36
CA ALA A 42 20.97 12.77 -20.51
C ALA A 42 20.03 12.54 -19.32
N PHE A 43 18.87 11.92 -19.54
CA PHE A 43 17.94 11.53 -18.48
C PHE A 43 18.61 10.59 -17.47
N HIS A 44 19.31 9.55 -17.95
CA HIS A 44 20.01 8.59 -17.12
C HIS A 44 21.05 9.25 -16.21
N GLN A 45 21.83 10.17 -16.76
CA GLN A 45 22.84 10.92 -16.04
C GLN A 45 22.21 11.83 -14.95
N ILE A 46 21.19 12.59 -15.30
CA ILE A 46 20.47 13.46 -14.35
C ILE A 46 19.87 12.64 -13.21
N PHE A 47 19.27 11.49 -13.53
CA PHE A 47 18.65 10.62 -12.53
C PHE A 47 19.67 10.09 -11.52
N ASN A 48 20.84 9.63 -11.98
CA ASN A 48 21.88 9.10 -11.10
C ASN A 48 22.61 10.18 -10.29
N GLN A 49 22.53 11.44 -10.70
CA GLN A 49 23.01 12.57 -9.90
C GLN A 49 22.04 12.97 -8.78
N PHE A 50 20.77 12.55 -8.87
CA PHE A 50 19.74 12.98 -7.92
C PHE A 50 19.94 12.42 -6.51
N HIS A 51 20.52 11.22 -6.35
CA HIS A 51 20.70 10.61 -5.04
C HIS A 51 21.96 9.73 -4.96
N PRO A 52 22.81 9.90 -3.93
CA PRO A 52 24.11 9.21 -3.84
C PRO A 52 24.03 7.69 -3.71
N THR A 53 22.89 7.14 -3.29
CA THR A 53 22.72 5.69 -3.07
C THR A 53 21.70 5.02 -4.00
N ILE A 54 20.98 5.77 -4.84
CA ILE A 54 19.98 5.21 -5.76
C ILE A 54 20.51 5.38 -7.17
N ASN A 55 21.06 4.29 -7.72
CA ASN A 55 21.55 4.24 -9.08
C ASN A 55 20.56 3.48 -9.97
N LEU A 56 20.26 4.06 -11.12
CA LEU A 56 19.55 3.43 -12.22
C LEU A 56 20.56 2.79 -13.16
N THR A 57 20.34 1.52 -13.49
CA THR A 57 21.08 0.82 -14.54
C THR A 57 20.28 0.90 -15.84
N LEU A 58 20.91 1.36 -16.92
CA LEU A 58 20.28 1.47 -18.24
C LEU A 58 20.91 0.45 -19.19
N ASN A 59 20.08 -0.38 -19.82
CA ASN A 59 20.42 -1.16 -20.99
C ASN A 59 19.42 -0.79 -22.09
N HIS A 60 19.91 -0.38 -23.25
CA HIS A 60 19.07 0.01 -24.40
C HIS A 60 19.60 -0.62 -25.68
N SER A 61 18.70 -0.81 -26.63
CA SER A 61 19.00 -1.36 -27.96
C SER A 61 17.88 -0.96 -28.92
N TYR A 62 18.23 -0.75 -30.19
CA TYR A 62 17.28 -0.39 -31.23
C TYR A 62 16.58 -1.60 -31.84
N SER A 63 17.18 -2.79 -31.75
CA SER A 63 16.75 -3.99 -32.47
C SER A 63 16.28 -5.11 -31.57
N HIS A 64 16.92 -5.31 -30.43
CA HIS A 64 16.61 -6.42 -29.53
C HIS A 64 16.96 -6.10 -28.08
N ILE A 65 16.09 -6.47 -27.14
CA ILE A 65 16.34 -6.28 -25.71
C ILE A 65 15.91 -7.49 -24.89
N ASN A 66 16.75 -7.89 -23.95
CA ASN A 66 16.43 -8.98 -23.03
C ASN A 66 15.62 -8.45 -21.86
N TYR A 67 14.41 -8.98 -21.66
CA TYR A 67 13.53 -8.69 -20.53
C TYR A 67 13.10 -9.98 -19.82
N LEU A 68 13.48 -10.12 -18.55
CA LEU A 68 13.21 -11.33 -17.76
C LEU A 68 13.69 -12.58 -18.52
N ASP A 69 12.78 -13.47 -18.90
CA ASP A 69 13.05 -14.71 -19.63
C ASP A 69 12.69 -14.59 -21.12
N THR A 70 12.61 -13.37 -21.66
CA THR A 70 12.18 -13.09 -23.03
C THR A 70 13.14 -12.13 -23.73
N ILE A 71 13.57 -12.48 -24.94
CA ILE A 71 14.21 -11.56 -25.87
C ILE A 71 13.10 -10.90 -26.68
N ILE A 72 13.07 -9.57 -26.71
CA ILE A 72 12.13 -8.77 -27.47
C ILE A 72 12.87 -8.23 -28.69
N ASP A 73 12.56 -8.73 -29.87
CA ASP A 73 13.12 -8.32 -31.15
C ASP A 73 12.15 -7.40 -31.89
N ILE A 74 12.64 -6.32 -32.49
CA ILE A 74 11.87 -5.42 -33.36
C ILE A 74 12.35 -5.63 -34.79
N LYS A 75 11.54 -6.33 -35.59
CA LYS A 75 11.80 -6.55 -37.02
C LYS A 75 10.65 -5.95 -37.82
N ASN A 76 10.97 -5.07 -38.78
CA ASN A 76 9.99 -4.44 -39.69
C ASN A 76 8.79 -3.77 -38.97
N GLY A 77 9.02 -3.16 -37.81
CA GLY A 77 7.96 -2.52 -37.01
C GLY A 77 7.08 -3.47 -36.19
N THR A 78 7.28 -4.78 -36.31
CA THR A 78 6.62 -5.81 -35.49
C THR A 78 7.52 -6.30 -34.35
N ILE A 79 6.91 -6.52 -33.18
CA ILE A 79 7.58 -7.09 -32.01
C ILE A 79 7.52 -8.62 -32.13
N GLN A 80 8.68 -9.25 -32.22
CA GLN A 80 8.85 -10.70 -32.07
C GLN A 80 9.42 -10.98 -30.69
N THR A 81 9.04 -12.11 -30.11
CA THR A 81 9.55 -12.53 -28.79
C THR A 81 10.10 -13.93 -28.87
N SER A 82 11.29 -14.14 -28.33
CA SER A 82 11.92 -15.45 -28.19
C SER A 82 12.36 -15.69 -26.74
N LEU A 83 12.67 -16.93 -26.40
CA LEU A 83 13.03 -17.27 -25.02
C LEU A 83 14.46 -16.82 -24.72
N TYR A 84 14.63 -16.01 -23.67
CA TYR A 84 15.95 -15.70 -23.14
C TYR A 84 16.31 -16.71 -22.06
N GLN A 85 17.36 -17.50 -22.30
CA GLN A 85 17.96 -18.36 -21.29
C GLN A 85 19.19 -17.68 -20.70
N LYS A 86 19.11 -17.30 -19.42
CA LYS A 86 20.31 -16.90 -18.68
C LYS A 86 21.26 -18.08 -18.61
N GLN A 87 22.52 -17.85 -18.95
CA GLN A 87 23.57 -18.86 -18.81
C GLN A 87 23.69 -19.27 -17.34
N LEU A 88 23.71 -20.57 -17.07
CA LEU A 88 23.86 -21.14 -15.73
C LEU A 88 25.13 -20.63 -15.02
N ALA A 89 26.19 -20.37 -15.78
CA ALA A 89 27.43 -19.77 -15.28
C ALA A 89 27.21 -18.39 -14.63
N VAL A 90 26.32 -17.57 -15.18
CA VAL A 90 25.98 -16.24 -14.62
C VAL A 90 25.23 -16.40 -13.31
N LEU A 91 24.30 -17.36 -13.23
CA LEU A 91 23.56 -17.63 -12.00
C LEU A 91 24.50 -18.10 -10.87
N HIS A 92 25.46 -18.95 -11.21
CA HIS A 92 26.47 -19.45 -10.28
C HIS A 92 27.31 -18.31 -9.68
N ILE A 93 27.86 -17.45 -10.53
CA ILE A 93 28.65 -16.27 -10.12
C ILE A 93 27.81 -15.34 -9.24
N LEU A 94 26.56 -15.09 -9.62
CA LEU A 94 25.65 -14.21 -8.91
C LEU A 94 25.33 -14.74 -7.51
N CYS A 95 24.95 -16.01 -7.38
CA CYS A 95 24.69 -16.64 -6.08
C CYS A 95 25.95 -16.65 -5.20
N LYS A 96 27.13 -16.92 -5.77
CA LYS A 96 28.38 -16.83 -5.03
C LYS A 96 28.64 -15.41 -4.49
N SER A 97 28.36 -14.38 -5.30
CA SER A 97 28.51 -12.98 -4.88
C SER A 97 27.56 -12.56 -3.76
N TYR A 98 26.39 -13.20 -3.64
CA TYR A 98 25.44 -12.99 -2.53
C TYR A 98 25.80 -13.79 -1.26
N GLY A 99 26.90 -14.53 -1.25
CA GLY A 99 27.38 -15.27 -0.08
C GLY A 99 26.77 -16.66 0.09
N TYR A 100 26.13 -17.22 -0.93
CA TYR A 100 25.66 -18.60 -0.88
C TYR A 100 26.84 -19.59 -0.98
N HIS A 101 26.80 -20.68 -0.22
CA HIS A 101 27.85 -21.69 -0.22
C HIS A 101 27.91 -22.44 -1.57
N PRO A 102 29.09 -22.63 -2.19
CA PRO A 102 29.22 -23.22 -3.52
C PRO A 102 28.52 -24.58 -3.68
N GLN A 103 28.63 -25.46 -2.67
CA GLN A 103 27.97 -26.78 -2.70
C GLN A 103 26.45 -26.67 -2.84
N VAL A 104 25.82 -25.73 -2.13
CA VAL A 104 24.37 -25.53 -2.23
C VAL A 104 23.99 -25.06 -3.63
N ILE A 105 24.80 -24.18 -4.23
CA ILE A 105 24.57 -23.68 -5.59
C ILE A 105 24.65 -24.83 -6.59
N ASP A 106 25.71 -25.64 -6.53
CA ASP A 106 25.94 -26.77 -7.42
C ASP A 106 24.85 -27.83 -7.29
N GLU A 107 24.48 -28.19 -6.05
CA GLU A 107 23.39 -29.14 -5.77
C GLU A 107 22.05 -28.65 -6.32
N GLN A 108 21.70 -27.38 -6.10
CA GLN A 108 20.43 -26.84 -6.59
C GLN A 108 20.41 -26.69 -8.12
N ILE A 109 21.53 -26.32 -8.74
CA ILE A 109 21.65 -26.29 -10.21
C ILE A 109 21.50 -27.70 -10.76
N HIS A 110 22.21 -28.68 -10.21
CA HIS A 110 22.10 -30.07 -10.62
C HIS A 110 20.66 -30.57 -10.50
N ARG A 111 20.01 -30.33 -9.37
CA ARG A 111 18.60 -30.71 -9.16
C ARG A 111 17.67 -30.06 -10.19
N ALA A 112 17.88 -28.80 -10.53
CA ALA A 112 17.07 -28.09 -11.50
C ALA A 112 17.27 -28.60 -12.93
N THR A 113 18.50 -28.98 -13.31
CA THR A 113 18.80 -29.52 -14.63
C THR A 113 18.28 -30.93 -14.84
N GLN A 114 18.06 -31.70 -13.77
CA GLN A 114 17.46 -33.05 -13.87
C GLN A 114 15.97 -33.05 -14.21
N ILE A 115 15.26 -31.93 -14.06
CA ILE A 115 13.81 -31.88 -14.31
C ILE A 115 13.57 -31.34 -15.73
N PRO A 116 12.99 -32.15 -16.65
CA PRO A 116 12.65 -31.67 -17.98
C PRO A 116 11.66 -30.51 -17.92
N ARG A 117 11.85 -29.52 -18.79
CA ARG A 117 10.99 -28.32 -18.83
C ARG A 117 9.55 -28.66 -19.13
N ASP A 118 9.30 -29.62 -20.01
CA ASP A 118 7.95 -30.01 -20.42
C ASP A 118 7.13 -30.48 -19.20
N THR A 119 7.75 -31.26 -18.32
CA THR A 119 7.17 -31.70 -17.05
C THR A 119 6.84 -30.55 -16.07
N LEU A 120 7.52 -29.40 -16.20
CA LEU A 120 7.27 -28.20 -15.38
C LEU A 120 6.17 -27.32 -15.96
N LEU A 121 5.92 -27.42 -17.27
CA LEU A 121 4.85 -26.67 -17.96
C LEU A 121 3.50 -27.36 -17.82
N ASP A 122 3.49 -28.65 -17.52
CA ASP A 122 2.28 -29.40 -17.21
C ASP A 122 1.56 -28.82 -15.98
N TYR A 123 0.26 -28.59 -16.14
CA TYR A 123 -0.58 -28.12 -15.06
C TYR A 123 -0.64 -29.16 -13.94
N LYS A 124 -0.32 -28.74 -12.71
CA LYS A 124 -0.51 -29.56 -11.51
C LYS A 124 -1.85 -29.21 -10.88
N GLU A 125 -2.70 -30.22 -10.70
CA GLU A 125 -3.94 -30.06 -9.96
C GLU A 125 -3.63 -29.53 -8.55
N LYS A 126 -4.37 -28.49 -8.16
CA LYS A 126 -4.24 -27.92 -6.82
C LYS A 126 -4.94 -28.84 -5.85
N THR A 127 -4.21 -29.32 -4.85
CA THR A 127 -4.82 -29.98 -3.71
C THR A 127 -5.67 -28.96 -2.94
N GLU A 128 -6.95 -29.26 -2.74
CA GLU A 128 -7.78 -28.47 -1.86
C GLU A 128 -7.31 -28.66 -0.42
N ASN A 129 -6.90 -27.56 0.21
CA ASN A 129 -6.51 -27.54 1.60
C ASN A 129 -7.47 -26.65 2.38
N ASN A 130 -8.37 -27.28 3.14
CA ASN A 130 -9.38 -26.60 3.94
C ASN A 130 -8.82 -26.09 5.29
N ARG A 131 -7.51 -26.18 5.53
CA ARG A 131 -6.89 -25.70 6.77
C ARG A 131 -6.80 -24.18 6.77
N VAL A 132 -7.31 -23.59 7.85
CA VAL A 132 -7.22 -22.14 8.09
C VAL A 132 -5.75 -21.76 8.34
N PRO A 133 -5.17 -20.81 7.57
CA PRO A 133 -3.78 -20.41 7.74
C PRO A 133 -3.58 -19.42 8.89
N ILE A 134 -2.44 -19.54 9.59
CA ILE A 134 -1.92 -18.46 10.45
C ILE A 134 -1.04 -17.57 9.60
N VAL A 135 -1.43 -16.31 9.42
CA VAL A 135 -0.67 -15.34 8.62
C VAL A 135 -0.03 -14.28 9.52
N ILE A 136 1.30 -14.23 9.57
CA ILE A 136 2.06 -13.26 10.37
C ILE A 136 3.04 -12.46 9.50
N THR A 137 3.39 -11.23 9.92
CA THR A 137 4.48 -10.50 9.25
C THR A 137 5.80 -11.20 9.51
N TYR A 138 6.60 -11.42 8.47
CA TYR A 138 7.95 -11.96 8.64
C TYR A 138 8.79 -11.06 9.55
N ASN A 139 9.37 -11.67 10.58
CA ASN A 139 10.40 -11.08 11.43
C ASN A 139 11.42 -12.19 11.74
N PRO A 140 12.72 -12.00 11.41
CA PRO A 140 13.75 -13.02 11.64
C PRO A 140 13.90 -13.42 13.12
N GLN A 141 13.48 -12.58 14.07
CA GLN A 141 13.51 -12.89 15.51
C GLN A 141 12.36 -13.81 15.96
N LEU A 142 11.34 -14.03 15.11
CA LEU A 142 10.15 -14.82 15.44
C LEU A 142 10.25 -16.27 14.92
N ASN A 143 11.40 -16.92 15.07
CA ASN A 143 11.60 -18.31 14.66
C ASN A 143 10.83 -19.33 15.53
N ILE A 144 10.43 -18.95 16.75
CA ILE A 144 9.71 -19.81 17.70
C ILE A 144 8.20 -19.93 17.43
N ILE A 145 7.62 -19.16 16.50
CA ILE A 145 6.16 -19.12 16.29
C ILE A 145 5.60 -20.51 15.94
N ARG A 146 6.34 -21.30 15.16
CA ARG A 146 5.93 -22.67 14.81
C ARG A 146 5.92 -23.60 16.03
N LYS A 147 6.79 -23.36 17.02
CA LYS A 147 6.77 -24.08 18.30
C LYS A 147 5.55 -23.67 19.12
N ILE A 148 5.34 -22.36 19.31
CA ILE A 148 4.20 -21.82 20.05
C ILE A 148 2.86 -22.32 19.47
N ALA A 149 2.70 -22.34 18.14
CA ALA A 149 1.49 -22.84 17.51
C ALA A 149 1.24 -24.33 17.82
N ARG A 150 2.29 -25.15 17.93
CA ARG A 150 2.17 -26.55 18.35
C ARG A 150 1.81 -26.68 19.81
N ASP A 151 2.44 -25.89 20.67
CA ASP A 151 2.22 -25.93 22.12
C ASP A 151 0.81 -25.47 22.50
N LEU A 152 0.22 -24.52 21.74
CA LEU A 152 -1.13 -24.01 21.95
C LEU A 152 -2.23 -24.82 21.24
N GLN A 153 -1.89 -25.73 20.33
CA GLN A 153 -2.86 -26.55 19.61
C GLN A 153 -3.80 -27.34 20.54
N PRO A 154 -3.32 -27.97 21.63
CA PRO A 154 -4.20 -28.68 22.56
C PRO A 154 -5.25 -27.77 23.22
N MET A 155 -4.90 -26.50 23.50
CA MET A 155 -5.85 -25.54 24.07
C MET A 155 -7.00 -25.22 23.11
N LEU A 156 -6.73 -25.16 21.80
CA LEU A 156 -7.77 -24.98 20.78
C LEU A 156 -8.71 -26.18 20.71
N HIS A 157 -8.26 -27.36 21.11
CA HIS A 157 -9.07 -28.59 21.10
C HIS A 157 -9.94 -28.75 22.34
N THR A 158 -9.73 -27.96 23.39
CA THR A 158 -10.59 -27.91 24.58
C THR A 158 -11.99 -27.38 24.25
N ASP A 159 -12.09 -26.42 23.33
CA ASP A 159 -13.36 -25.87 22.85
C ASP A 159 -13.85 -26.67 21.62
N THR A 160 -15.07 -27.20 21.70
CA THR A 160 -15.68 -28.04 20.64
C THR A 160 -15.82 -27.32 19.30
N ARG A 161 -16.11 -26.02 19.31
CA ARG A 161 -16.22 -25.19 18.11
C ARG A 161 -14.85 -24.93 17.50
N LEU A 162 -13.86 -24.60 18.32
CA LEU A 162 -12.49 -24.34 17.82
C LEU A 162 -11.84 -25.62 17.29
N LYS A 163 -12.11 -26.78 17.91
CA LYS A 163 -11.65 -28.09 17.42
C LYS A 163 -12.17 -28.41 16.02
N GLN A 164 -13.43 -28.08 15.72
CA GLN A 164 -14.01 -28.26 14.38
C GLN A 164 -13.32 -27.38 13.33
N ILE A 165 -12.93 -26.16 13.70
CA ILE A 165 -12.27 -25.21 12.79
C ILE A 165 -10.79 -25.58 12.59
N PHE A 166 -10.10 -26.01 13.65
CA PHE A 166 -8.65 -26.26 13.67
C PHE A 166 -8.34 -27.73 13.99
N LEU A 167 -8.82 -28.64 13.14
CA LEU A 167 -8.58 -30.09 13.29
C LEU A 167 -7.09 -30.43 13.35
N GLU A 168 -6.32 -29.83 12.43
CA GLU A 168 -4.87 -29.96 12.34
C GLU A 168 -4.18 -28.64 12.67
N LEU A 169 -2.86 -28.71 12.94
CA LEU A 169 -2.03 -27.53 13.15
C LEU A 169 -2.20 -26.55 11.97
N PRO A 170 -2.60 -25.30 12.17
CA PRO A 170 -2.71 -24.33 11.10
C PRO A 170 -1.38 -24.13 10.35
N PRO A 171 -1.37 -24.13 9.00
CA PRO A 171 -0.17 -23.81 8.25
C PRO A 171 0.26 -22.37 8.50
N LEU A 172 1.55 -22.17 8.81
CA LEU A 172 2.13 -20.86 9.09
C LEU A 172 2.61 -20.21 7.79
N PHE A 173 2.04 -19.05 7.48
CA PHE A 173 2.41 -18.23 6.33
C PHE A 173 2.97 -16.89 6.78
N TYR A 174 3.96 -16.40 6.04
CA TYR A 174 4.59 -15.12 6.28
C TYR A 174 4.19 -14.10 5.23
N ARG A 175 3.64 -12.96 5.66
CA ARG A 175 3.50 -11.78 4.81
C ARG A 175 4.79 -10.96 4.85
N GLN A 176 5.19 -10.43 3.71
CA GLN A 176 6.35 -9.53 3.63
C GLN A 176 6.08 -8.24 4.44
N PRO A 177 7.01 -7.78 5.27
CA PRO A 177 6.88 -6.48 5.93
C PRO A 177 6.86 -5.33 4.90
N PRO A 178 6.35 -4.15 5.27
CA PRO A 178 6.50 -2.95 4.44
C PRO A 178 8.00 -2.73 4.15
N ASN A 179 8.36 -2.67 2.88
CA ASN A 179 9.71 -2.35 2.44
C ASN A 179 9.71 -0.99 1.75
N LEU A 180 10.88 -0.35 1.69
CA LEU A 180 11.04 0.99 1.11
C LEU A 180 10.46 1.06 -0.30
N ARG A 181 10.68 0.03 -1.13
CA ARG A 181 10.11 -0.04 -2.48
C ARG A 181 8.58 0.04 -2.45
N LYS A 182 7.89 -0.71 -1.60
CA LYS A 182 6.41 -0.66 -1.47
C LYS A 182 5.91 0.65 -0.89
N MET A 183 6.71 1.33 -0.08
CA MET A 183 6.36 2.62 0.51
C MET A 183 6.55 3.78 -0.47
N ILE A 184 7.61 3.73 -1.27
CA ILE A 184 8.05 4.82 -2.16
C ILE A 184 7.49 4.64 -3.57
N VAL A 185 7.56 3.42 -4.13
CA VAL A 185 7.16 3.13 -5.50
C VAL A 185 5.68 2.80 -5.54
N ARG A 186 4.87 3.74 -6.01
CA ARG A 186 3.45 3.49 -6.33
C ARG A 186 3.35 3.03 -7.78
N SER A 187 2.88 1.80 -8.00
CA SER A 187 2.69 1.25 -9.34
C SER A 187 1.54 1.91 -10.11
N ALA A 188 0.67 2.64 -9.41
CA ALA A 188 -0.47 3.33 -9.97
C ALA A 188 -0.15 4.82 -10.16
N LEU A 189 -0.46 5.33 -11.35
CA LEU A 189 -0.53 6.76 -11.59
C LEU A 189 -1.58 7.37 -10.63
N PRO A 190 -1.39 8.61 -10.15
CA PRO A 190 -2.42 9.30 -9.38
C PRO A 190 -3.69 9.31 -10.22
N LYS A 191 -4.72 8.59 -9.78
CA LYS A 191 -6.06 8.76 -10.36
C LYS A 191 -6.44 10.21 -10.11
N THR A 192 -7.05 10.87 -11.10
CA THR A 192 -7.69 12.18 -10.90
C THR A 192 -8.82 12.00 -9.90
N THR A 193 -8.50 12.09 -8.62
CA THR A 193 -9.49 11.98 -7.56
C THR A 193 -10.26 13.28 -7.53
N LYS A 194 -11.59 13.20 -7.60
CA LYS A 194 -12.46 14.36 -7.35
C LYS A 194 -12.07 14.96 -5.99
N ALA A 195 -11.84 16.26 -5.97
CA ALA A 195 -11.52 16.96 -4.74
C ALA A 195 -12.77 17.05 -3.86
N GLY A 196 -12.56 17.08 -2.54
CA GLY A 196 -13.62 17.14 -1.54
C GLY A 196 -13.53 16.01 -0.52
N THR A 197 -14.58 15.93 0.28
CA THR A 197 -14.73 14.96 1.37
C THR A 197 -15.70 13.85 1.00
N PHE A 198 -15.38 12.61 1.37
CA PHE A 198 -16.16 11.43 0.97
C PHE A 198 -16.23 10.38 2.10
N PRO A 199 -17.35 9.67 2.26
CA PRO A 199 -17.44 8.56 3.19
C PRO A 199 -16.60 7.38 2.69
N CYS A 200 -16.02 6.61 3.61
CA CYS A 200 -15.35 5.35 3.26
C CYS A 200 -16.32 4.14 3.24
N ASN A 201 -17.61 4.36 3.52
CA ASN A 201 -18.71 3.39 3.55
C ASN A 201 -18.49 2.16 4.47
N ARG A 202 -17.53 2.24 5.39
CA ARG A 202 -17.12 1.12 6.27
C ARG A 202 -16.96 1.50 7.73
N CYS A 203 -17.42 2.68 8.14
CA CYS A 203 -17.33 3.11 9.54
C CYS A 203 -18.43 4.07 9.95
N GLU A 204 -18.71 4.11 11.25
CA GLU A 204 -19.72 4.97 11.89
C GLU A 204 -19.53 6.47 11.60
N THR A 205 -18.29 6.93 11.44
CA THR A 205 -17.99 8.32 11.08
C THR A 205 -18.59 8.72 9.73
N CYS A 206 -18.82 7.78 8.80
CA CYS A 206 -19.33 8.09 7.46
C CYS A 206 -20.70 8.78 7.50
N LYS A 207 -21.52 8.47 8.51
CA LYS A 207 -22.86 9.04 8.71
C LYS A 207 -22.84 10.56 8.88
N TYR A 208 -21.71 11.09 9.33
CA TYR A 208 -21.55 12.50 9.67
C TYR A 208 -20.61 13.24 8.71
N ILE A 209 -20.08 12.57 7.67
CA ILE A 209 -19.26 13.23 6.66
C ILE A 209 -20.18 13.96 5.68
N LEU A 210 -19.95 15.27 5.55
CA LEU A 210 -20.51 16.05 4.47
C LEU A 210 -19.70 15.81 3.21
N CYS A 211 -20.35 15.48 2.10
CA CYS A 211 -19.70 15.37 0.81
C CYS A 211 -19.67 16.73 0.13
N LYS A 212 -18.61 17.51 0.37
CA LYS A 212 -18.44 18.84 -0.23
C LYS A 212 -17.00 19.05 -0.66
N ASP A 213 -16.82 19.85 -1.70
CA ASP A 213 -15.54 20.37 -2.18
C ASP A 213 -15.27 21.79 -1.68
N GLN A 214 -16.26 22.46 -1.08
CA GLN A 214 -16.13 23.77 -0.47
C GLN A 214 -16.89 23.86 0.85
N PHE A 215 -16.40 24.71 1.77
CA PHE A 215 -17.11 25.02 3.00
C PHE A 215 -16.90 26.49 3.39
N ALA A 216 -17.95 27.09 3.95
CA ALA A 216 -17.88 28.40 4.57
C ALA A 216 -17.77 28.24 6.10
N ILE A 217 -17.02 29.15 6.72
CA ILE A 217 -17.02 29.33 8.17
C ILE A 217 -18.17 30.31 8.51
N PRO A 218 -19.17 29.89 9.30
CA PRO A 218 -20.22 30.76 9.81
C PRO A 218 -19.67 32.09 10.36
N ASN A 219 -20.39 33.18 10.13
CA ASN A 219 -20.02 34.56 10.53
C ASN A 219 -18.74 35.10 9.88
N THR A 220 -18.24 34.43 8.82
CA THR A 220 -17.21 34.97 7.95
C THR A 220 -17.69 34.93 6.51
N GLN A 221 -17.30 35.93 5.70
CA GLN A 221 -17.51 35.88 4.24
C GLN A 221 -16.47 34.99 3.53
N LYS A 222 -15.69 34.17 4.28
CA LYS A 222 -14.62 33.35 3.72
C LYS A 222 -15.11 31.94 3.40
N VAL A 223 -14.98 31.58 2.13
CA VAL A 223 -15.21 30.22 1.62
C VAL A 223 -13.87 29.57 1.33
N TYR A 224 -13.71 28.33 1.78
CA TYR A 224 -12.52 27.52 1.58
C TYR A 224 -12.84 26.37 0.65
N THR A 225 -12.09 26.26 -0.43
CA THR A 225 -12.12 25.11 -1.35
C THR A 225 -11.20 24.02 -0.82
N ILE A 226 -11.56 22.76 -1.06
CA ILE A 226 -10.79 21.55 -0.74
C ILE A 226 -10.16 21.08 -2.05
N LEU A 227 -8.84 21.04 -2.14
CA LEU A 227 -8.13 20.66 -3.37
C LEU A 227 -7.80 19.16 -3.45
N GLY A 228 -7.88 18.45 -2.33
CA GLY A 228 -7.55 17.02 -2.24
C GLY A 228 -8.78 16.13 -2.06
N TYR A 229 -8.57 14.82 -2.17
CA TYR A 229 -9.56 13.82 -1.79
C TYR A 229 -9.37 13.41 -0.33
N TYR A 230 -10.40 13.60 0.49
CA TYR A 230 -10.37 13.29 1.91
C TYR A 230 -11.52 12.37 2.31
N SER A 231 -11.26 11.48 3.25
CA SER A 231 -12.28 10.57 3.77
C SER A 231 -12.07 10.26 5.25
N CYS A 232 -12.99 9.50 5.85
CA CYS A 232 -12.84 8.90 7.19
C CYS A 232 -11.50 8.17 7.41
N ALA A 233 -10.84 7.72 6.33
CA ALA A 233 -9.60 6.97 6.38
C ALA A 233 -8.33 7.85 6.26
N SER A 234 -8.49 9.14 5.96
CA SER A 234 -7.38 10.09 5.82
C SER A 234 -6.72 10.38 7.19
N SER A 235 -5.40 10.53 7.18
CA SER A 235 -4.56 10.91 8.34
C SER A 235 -3.90 12.27 8.09
N ASN A 236 -3.34 12.89 9.12
CA ASN A 236 -2.72 14.22 9.05
C ASN A 236 -3.69 15.27 8.51
N VAL A 237 -4.85 15.34 9.14
CA VAL A 237 -5.96 16.19 8.70
C VAL A 237 -6.29 17.23 9.77
N VAL A 238 -6.50 18.46 9.31
CA VAL A 238 -7.33 19.41 10.05
C VAL A 238 -8.80 19.01 9.84
N TYR A 239 -9.66 19.32 10.79
CA TYR A 239 -11.07 19.01 10.70
C TYR A 239 -11.91 19.98 11.50
N MET A 240 -13.12 20.23 11.05
CA MET A 240 -14.11 21.02 11.76
C MET A 240 -15.29 20.13 12.17
N ILE A 241 -15.98 20.52 13.23
CA ILE A 241 -17.22 19.92 13.72
C ILE A 241 -18.19 21.07 13.90
N THR A 242 -19.40 20.96 13.36
CA THR A 242 -20.44 21.96 13.54
C THR A 242 -21.65 21.35 14.20
N CYS A 243 -22.14 22.02 15.24
CA CYS A 243 -23.38 21.67 15.90
C CYS A 243 -24.54 22.34 15.17
N THR A 244 -25.53 21.54 14.79
CA THR A 244 -26.77 21.99 14.13
C THR A 244 -27.83 22.47 15.11
N ARG A 245 -27.70 22.13 16.41
CA ARG A 245 -28.66 22.48 17.46
C ARG A 245 -28.35 23.81 18.14
N CYS A 246 -27.12 24.31 18.02
CA CYS A 246 -26.78 25.61 18.58
C CYS A 246 -27.35 26.73 17.72
N SER A 247 -28.12 27.63 18.33
CA SER A 247 -28.60 28.86 17.70
C SER A 247 -27.46 29.75 17.18
N ALA A 248 -26.28 29.68 17.81
CA ALA A 248 -25.07 30.40 17.42
C ALA A 248 -24.18 29.62 16.42
N GLY A 249 -24.58 28.43 15.96
CA GLY A 249 -23.82 27.64 15.00
C GLY A 249 -22.47 27.16 15.54
N GLY A 250 -22.45 26.54 16.72
CA GLY A 250 -21.23 26.14 17.43
C GLY A 250 -20.24 25.34 16.56
N ILE A 251 -19.00 25.78 16.55
CA ILE A 251 -17.92 25.21 15.72
C ILE A 251 -16.78 24.75 16.61
N TYR A 252 -16.24 23.57 16.31
CA TYR A 252 -14.96 23.12 16.82
C TYR A 252 -14.01 22.84 15.66
N ILE A 253 -12.79 23.36 15.71
CA ILE A 253 -11.72 23.03 14.76
C ILE A 253 -10.66 22.24 15.54
N GLY A 254 -10.21 21.13 14.97
CA GLY A 254 -9.16 20.30 15.54
C GLY A 254 -8.26 19.72 14.47
N GLU A 255 -7.12 19.20 14.90
CA GLU A 255 -6.18 18.49 14.03
C GLU A 255 -5.97 17.06 14.52
N THR A 256 -5.50 16.20 13.63
CA THR A 256 -5.08 14.85 14.00
C THR A 256 -4.06 14.26 13.03
N GLY A 257 -2.99 13.69 13.59
CA GLY A 257 -2.08 12.81 12.84
C GLY A 257 -2.62 11.39 12.63
N GLN A 258 -3.61 10.98 13.43
CA GLN A 258 -4.26 9.67 13.29
C GLN A 258 -5.30 9.69 12.15
N LYS A 259 -5.84 8.53 11.79
CA LYS A 259 -6.99 8.46 10.88
C LYS A 259 -8.17 9.22 11.48
N LEU A 260 -8.85 10.01 10.65
CA LEU A 260 -10.00 10.82 11.08
C LEU A 260 -11.05 10.01 11.84
N ARG A 261 -11.42 8.83 11.34
CA ARG A 261 -12.39 7.94 12.01
C ARG A 261 -11.97 7.58 13.44
N THR A 262 -10.67 7.40 13.70
CA THR A 262 -10.14 7.09 15.02
C THR A 262 -10.30 8.28 15.94
N ARG A 263 -9.96 9.49 15.46
CA ARG A 263 -10.12 10.72 16.25
C ARG A 263 -11.58 11.00 16.61
N LEU A 264 -12.49 10.77 15.68
CA LEU A 264 -13.92 10.96 15.89
C LEU A 264 -14.54 9.88 16.78
N ASN A 265 -14.03 8.64 16.74
CA ASN A 265 -14.40 7.62 17.74
C ASN A 265 -14.02 8.08 19.15
N HIS A 266 -12.84 8.69 19.35
CA HIS A 266 -12.44 9.20 20.67
C HIS A 266 -13.37 10.31 21.15
N HIS A 267 -13.76 11.24 20.27
CA HIS A 267 -14.75 12.27 20.64
C HIS A 267 -16.09 11.65 21.02
N ARG A 268 -16.59 10.69 20.24
CA ARG A 268 -17.84 9.99 20.53
C ARG A 268 -17.80 9.23 21.86
N HIS A 269 -16.68 8.57 22.14
CA HIS A 269 -16.49 7.89 23.42
C HIS A 269 -16.56 8.89 24.59
N LYS A 270 -15.88 10.04 24.48
CA LYS A 270 -15.92 11.09 25.52
C LYS A 270 -17.32 11.68 25.72
N ILE A 271 -18.07 11.89 24.64
CA ILE A 271 -19.46 12.36 24.70
C ILE A 271 -20.34 11.33 25.42
N ASN A 272 -20.24 10.05 25.03
CA ASN A 272 -21.03 8.98 25.62
C ASN A 272 -20.66 8.71 27.08
N SER A 273 -19.40 8.89 27.46
CA SER A 273 -18.93 8.78 28.84
C SER A 273 -19.16 10.05 29.67
N LYS A 274 -19.81 11.08 29.09
CA LYS A 274 -20.08 12.39 29.72
C LYS A 274 -18.81 13.08 30.28
N SER A 275 -17.66 12.85 29.64
CA SER A 275 -16.41 13.56 29.99
C SER A 275 -16.41 14.96 29.41
N CYS A 276 -16.26 15.97 30.27
CA CYS A 276 -16.28 17.38 29.90
C CYS A 276 -14.86 17.98 29.76
N ASP A 277 -13.83 17.13 29.69
CA ASP A 277 -12.41 17.51 29.67
C ASP A 277 -11.94 18.05 28.32
N THR A 278 -12.77 17.93 27.29
CA THR A 278 -12.45 18.44 25.95
C THR A 278 -13.45 19.52 25.55
N PRO A 279 -13.07 20.49 24.70
CA PRO A 279 -14.00 21.51 24.22
C PRO A 279 -15.27 20.90 23.60
N VAL A 280 -15.11 19.80 22.84
CA VAL A 280 -16.24 19.04 22.29
C VAL A 280 -17.04 18.38 23.42
N GLY A 281 -16.42 17.64 24.33
CA GLY A 281 -17.13 17.00 25.45
C GLY A 281 -17.91 18.00 26.31
N ARG A 282 -17.29 19.13 26.67
CA ARG A 282 -17.90 20.23 27.43
C ARG A 282 -19.13 20.80 26.73
N HIS A 283 -19.05 20.98 25.41
CA HIS A 283 -20.18 21.44 24.61
C HIS A 283 -21.39 20.51 24.70
N PHE A 284 -21.17 19.20 24.64
CA PHE A 284 -22.25 18.21 24.74
C PHE A 284 -22.76 18.03 26.18
N CYS A 285 -21.90 18.19 27.19
CA CYS A 285 -22.28 18.17 28.61
C CYS A 285 -23.21 19.34 28.99
N SER A 286 -22.92 20.57 28.53
CA SER A 286 -23.56 21.77 29.05
C SER A 286 -24.90 22.11 28.42
N GLN A 287 -25.18 21.63 27.21
CA GLN A 287 -26.38 21.99 26.44
C GLN A 287 -27.38 20.84 26.25
N ASN A 288 -27.26 19.74 27.00
CA ASN A 288 -28.08 18.52 26.86
C ASN A 288 -28.10 17.99 25.40
N HIS A 289 -26.98 18.07 24.70
CA HIS A 289 -26.86 17.56 23.33
C HIS A 289 -26.46 16.08 23.35
N SER A 290 -27.10 15.28 22.49
CA SER A 290 -26.75 13.87 22.24
C SER A 290 -26.32 13.67 20.79
N LEU A 291 -25.55 12.60 20.53
CA LEU A 291 -25.13 12.16 19.20
C LEU A 291 -26.28 11.59 18.35
#